data_AF-A0A9P3CT29-F1
#
_entry.id   AF-A0A9P3CT29-F1
#
_cell.length_a   1.000
_cell.length_b   1.000
_cell.length_c   1.000
_cell.angle_alpha   90.00
_cell.angle_beta   90.00
_cell.angle_gamma   90.00
#
_symmetry.space_group_name_H-M   'P 1'
#
loop_
_entity.id
_entity.type
_entity.pdbx_description
1 polymer ?
#
loop_
_entity_poly.entity_id
_entity_poly.type
_entity_poly.pdbx_seq_one_letter_code
_entity_poly.pdbx_strand_id
1 'polypeptide(L)'
;MLTDSPTNRFIIRSIITFFQSYAPFCLGYVAWSLVASQWPAWSLGFEDYLHRTWMWRICLPEALFYIFFLWYKRHIQKEAIHPPVKTRQERQDLFNKCQREIHDPISFLSGWFRGARVEDIGREELRKFVDWSFWEGRAELASEKDGDNAEIEEYMNKMAIMMPQPFQKGPGKARSLRLTLDPIEIEPRSLMWYSLIMLADTFTLLLLYLKGYTYYRRTFWKALAVFPPRPAAFLTRKTSVASKLSYFLREHTSKSRLPVVYVHGIGIGLLPSVTFLDELNHDLNDGRGEDDQVGILALEVLQISSRLTESIPTRTELLAQLTTVINHHFGEGRFVLGAHSYGTILSAQILRDKNLSPRISGTLLVDPVTCMLHMPDVAYNFTCRPPVRAPEWLLWYFASKDPQIAHTLGRHFFWTENVLWRDQIDHLIENHGMRFTASISSDDLILNAKAVRAYLENGTKSDPVITKDGQGRKTMELEPTDVATSKPWRGSGLETIWWQGHDHGDVYVRKDHRARLIKVIEEYCRGK
;
A
#
# COMPACT_ATOMS: atom_id res chain seq x y z
N MET A 1 5.82 13.40 10.30
CA MET A 1 5.08 13.83 9.10
C MET A 1 4.57 15.24 9.29
N LEU A 2 3.85 15.78 8.30
CA LEU A 2 3.27 17.11 8.32
C LEU A 2 2.14 17.19 9.36
N THR A 3 2.36 17.84 10.51
CA THR A 3 1.30 17.99 11.53
C THR A 3 0.13 18.82 11.01
N ASP A 4 -1.07 18.59 11.51
CA ASP A 4 -2.23 19.34 11.07
C ASP A 4 -2.27 20.74 11.70
N SER A 5 -2.17 21.78 10.87
CA SER A 5 -2.28 23.18 11.27
C SER A 5 -2.82 24.02 10.10
N PRO A 6 -3.46 25.17 10.34
CA PRO A 6 -3.92 26.05 9.26
C PRO A 6 -2.80 26.40 8.27
N THR A 7 -1.60 26.66 8.77
CA THR A 7 -0.40 26.92 7.97
C THR A 7 -0.02 25.74 7.10
N ASN A 8 0.07 24.53 7.67
CA ASN A 8 0.44 23.33 6.93
C ASN A 8 -0.61 22.96 5.88
N ARG A 9 -1.91 23.14 6.19
CA ARG A 9 -3.01 22.97 5.23
C ARG A 9 -2.90 23.95 4.06
N PHE A 10 -2.56 25.21 4.33
CA PHE A 10 -2.35 26.20 3.27
C PHE A 10 -1.16 25.80 2.39
N ILE A 11 0.00 25.51 2.99
CA ILE A 11 1.22 25.13 2.28
C ILE A 11 1.00 23.90 1.39
N ILE A 12 0.47 22.81 1.93
CA ILE A 12 0.28 21.57 1.17
C ILE A 12 -0.68 21.76 0.00
N ARG A 13 -1.76 22.53 0.20
CA ARG A 13 -2.72 22.84 -0.85
C ARG A 13 -2.09 23.71 -1.93
N SER A 14 -1.31 24.73 -1.57
CA SER A 14 -0.57 25.55 -2.54
C SER A 14 0.40 24.72 -3.38
N ILE A 15 1.14 23.80 -2.76
CA ILE A 15 2.05 22.87 -3.45
C ILE A 15 1.27 21.98 -4.43
N ILE A 16 0.16 21.39 -3.99
CA ILE A 16 -0.68 20.54 -4.83
C ILE A 16 -1.25 21.33 -6.00
N THR A 17 -1.83 22.52 -5.75
CA THR A 17 -2.36 23.40 -6.79
C THR A 17 -1.30 23.78 -7.81
N PHE A 18 -0.06 24.07 -7.37
CA PHE A 18 1.06 24.33 -8.27
C PHE A 18 1.31 23.13 -9.19
N PHE A 19 1.49 21.92 -8.64
CA PHE A 19 1.74 20.74 -9.46
C PHE A 19 0.58 20.39 -10.41
N GLN A 20 -0.67 20.54 -9.94
CA GLN A 20 -1.86 20.30 -10.77
C GLN A 20 -2.00 21.32 -11.90
N SER A 21 -1.61 22.58 -11.68
CA SER A 21 -1.76 23.66 -12.66
C SER A 21 -0.61 23.74 -13.66
N TYR A 22 0.57 23.21 -13.30
CA TYR A 22 1.79 23.37 -14.08
C TYR A 22 1.71 22.79 -15.50
N ALA A 23 1.26 21.54 -15.64
CA ALA A 23 1.16 20.90 -16.95
C ALA A 23 0.00 21.47 -17.82
N PRO A 24 -1.20 21.73 -17.28
CA PRO A 24 -2.25 22.48 -17.99
C PRO A 24 -1.81 23.87 -18.44
N PHE A 25 -1.04 24.60 -17.61
CA PHE A 25 -0.47 25.89 -17.98
C PHE A 25 0.47 25.76 -19.18
N CYS A 26 1.36 24.76 -19.18
CA CYS A 26 2.24 24.49 -20.31
C CYS A 26 1.47 24.18 -21.60
N LEU A 27 0.40 23.39 -21.51
CA LEU A 27 -0.49 23.11 -22.65
C LEU A 27 -1.18 24.37 -23.15
N GLY A 28 -1.71 25.20 -22.24
CA GLY A 28 -2.34 26.48 -22.57
C GLY A 28 -1.38 27.45 -23.26
N TYR A 29 -0.14 27.54 -22.76
CA TYR A 29 0.91 28.35 -23.39
C TYR A 29 1.24 27.88 -24.82
N VAL A 30 1.39 26.57 -25.03
CA VAL A 30 1.66 26.00 -26.36
C VAL A 30 0.50 26.26 -27.32
N ALA A 31 -0.74 26.02 -26.87
CA ALA A 31 -1.94 26.26 -27.68
C ALA A 31 -2.09 27.75 -28.04
N TRP A 32 -1.94 28.64 -27.06
CA TRP A 32 -1.98 30.09 -27.28
C TRP A 32 -0.88 30.53 -28.25
N SER A 33 0.36 30.05 -28.08
CA SER A 33 1.48 30.42 -28.94
C SER A 33 1.24 29.99 -30.40
N LEU A 34 0.67 28.80 -30.63
CA LEU A 34 0.30 28.32 -31.96
C LEU A 34 -0.81 29.18 -32.60
N VAL A 35 -1.83 29.57 -31.84
CA VAL A 35 -2.91 30.44 -32.35
C VAL A 35 -2.41 31.85 -32.64
N ALA A 36 -1.70 32.47 -31.70
CA ALA A 36 -1.20 33.84 -31.83
C ALA A 36 -0.16 33.99 -32.94
N SER A 37 0.62 32.95 -33.25
CA SER A 37 1.54 32.95 -34.39
C SER A 37 0.84 32.89 -35.75
N GLN A 38 -0.37 32.34 -35.82
CA GLN A 38 -1.18 32.33 -37.04
C GLN A 38 -2.04 33.58 -37.15
N TRP A 39 -2.55 34.09 -36.03
CA TRP A 39 -3.41 35.27 -35.95
C TRP A 39 -2.85 36.29 -34.96
N PRO A 40 -2.06 37.27 -35.42
CA PRO A 40 -1.39 38.25 -34.55
C PRO A 40 -2.34 39.04 -33.62
N ALA A 41 -3.61 39.20 -33.98
CA ALA A 41 -4.62 39.82 -33.13
C ALA A 41 -4.81 39.12 -31.77
N TRP A 42 -4.45 37.83 -31.68
CA TRP A 42 -4.50 37.03 -30.46
C TRP A 42 -3.18 37.02 -29.67
N SER A 43 -2.18 37.81 -30.08
CA SER A 43 -0.92 37.97 -29.33
C SER A 43 -1.13 38.69 -27.99
N LEU A 44 -2.25 39.40 -27.81
CA LEU A 44 -2.61 40.13 -26.59
C LEU A 44 -1.50 41.09 -26.09
N GLY A 45 -0.62 41.55 -26.98
CA GLY A 45 0.53 42.40 -26.63
C GLY A 45 1.73 41.66 -26.01
N PHE A 46 1.75 40.32 -26.04
CA PHE A 46 2.82 39.48 -25.49
C PHE A 46 3.67 38.79 -26.59
N GLU A 47 3.95 39.49 -27.68
CA GLU A 47 4.69 38.94 -28.84
C GLU A 47 6.09 38.43 -28.47
N ASP A 48 6.75 39.09 -27.53
CA ASP A 48 8.06 38.67 -26.99
C ASP A 48 8.05 37.27 -26.38
N TYR A 49 6.90 36.76 -25.95
CA TYR A 49 6.78 35.43 -25.34
C TYR A 49 6.60 34.35 -26.40
N LEU A 50 6.04 34.65 -27.58
CA LEU A 50 5.78 33.67 -28.64
C LEU A 50 7.06 33.00 -29.15
N HIS A 51 8.16 33.76 -29.18
CA HIS A 51 9.44 33.33 -29.75
C HIS A 51 10.49 32.93 -28.68
N ARG A 52 10.14 32.89 -27.39
CA ARG A 52 11.08 32.49 -26.34
C ARG A 52 11.38 30.99 -26.42
N THR A 53 12.53 30.67 -26.99
CA THR A 53 13.00 29.30 -27.23
C THR A 53 13.05 28.44 -25.96
N TRP A 54 13.42 29.02 -24.81
CA TRP A 54 13.48 28.28 -23.53
C TRP A 54 12.09 27.89 -23.01
N MET A 55 11.07 28.73 -23.19
CA MET A 55 9.69 28.40 -22.80
C MET A 55 9.17 27.24 -23.62
N TRP A 56 9.41 27.24 -24.93
CA TRP A 56 9.08 26.10 -25.81
C TRP A 56 9.79 24.82 -25.38
N ARG A 57 11.08 24.87 -25.00
CA ARG A 57 11.83 23.69 -24.54
C ARG A 57 11.27 23.06 -23.27
N ILE A 58 10.59 23.83 -22.42
CA ILE A 58 9.98 23.33 -21.18
C ILE A 58 8.50 22.97 -21.42
N CYS A 59 7.73 23.89 -21.97
CA CYS A 59 6.28 23.76 -22.08
C CYS A 59 5.85 22.73 -23.12
N LEU A 60 6.58 22.56 -24.24
CA LEU A 60 6.20 21.57 -25.25
C LEU A 60 6.30 20.12 -24.75
N PRO A 61 7.42 19.68 -24.15
CA PRO A 61 7.48 18.34 -23.54
C PRO A 61 6.42 18.13 -22.47
N GLU A 62 6.20 19.12 -21.59
CA GLU A 62 5.17 19.04 -20.54
C GLU A 62 3.76 18.93 -21.11
N ALA A 63 3.45 19.70 -22.16
CA ALA A 63 2.15 19.65 -22.84
C ALA A 63 1.91 18.28 -23.50
N LEU A 64 2.90 17.75 -24.22
CA LEU A 64 2.82 16.43 -24.84
C LEU A 64 2.66 15.33 -23.80
N PHE A 65 3.37 15.43 -22.68
CA PHE A 65 3.27 14.47 -21.59
C PHE A 65 1.94 14.55 -20.84
N TYR A 66 1.37 15.76 -20.70
CA TYR A 66 0.01 15.93 -20.19
C TYR A 66 -1.03 15.29 -21.10
N ILE A 67 -0.91 15.46 -22.42
CA ILE A 67 -1.77 14.78 -23.42
C ILE A 67 -1.65 13.26 -23.29
N PHE A 68 -0.43 12.74 -23.13
CA PHE A 68 -0.22 11.32 -22.82
C PHE A 68 -1.01 10.89 -21.59
N PHE A 69 -1.05 11.70 -20.52
CA PHE A 69 -1.84 11.38 -19.32
C PHE A 69 -3.35 11.39 -19.56
N LEU A 70 -3.86 12.25 -20.45
CA LEU A 70 -5.28 12.24 -20.82
C LEU A 70 -5.66 10.91 -21.48
N TRP A 71 -4.78 10.36 -22.32
CA TRP A 71 -4.93 9.01 -22.86
C TRP A 71 -4.72 7.93 -21.80
N TYR A 72 -3.66 8.04 -21.00
CA TYR A 72 -3.28 7.05 -19.98
C TYR A 72 -4.38 6.85 -18.94
N LYS A 73 -5.06 7.93 -18.53
CA LYS A 73 -6.22 7.88 -17.62
C LYS A 73 -7.35 6.99 -18.14
N ARG A 74 -7.50 6.86 -19.46
CA ARG A 74 -8.43 5.91 -20.10
C ARG A 74 -7.82 4.52 -20.21
N HIS A 75 -6.54 4.43 -20.59
CA HIS A 75 -5.81 3.16 -20.73
C HIS A 75 -5.78 2.35 -19.44
N ILE A 76 -5.58 3.01 -18.30
CA ILE A 76 -5.40 2.38 -16.99
C ILE A 76 -6.69 1.73 -16.47
N GLN A 77 -7.85 2.03 -17.06
CA GLN A 77 -9.15 1.50 -16.62
C GLN A 77 -9.37 0.03 -17.00
N LYS A 78 -8.47 -0.56 -17.80
CA LYS A 78 -8.50 -1.99 -18.17
C LYS A 78 -8.72 -2.87 -16.94
N GLU A 79 -9.44 -3.97 -17.17
CA GLU A 79 -9.78 -4.93 -16.12
C GLU A 79 -8.54 -5.56 -15.49
N ALA A 80 -8.70 -5.95 -14.22
CA ALA A 80 -7.65 -6.60 -13.46
C ALA A 80 -7.39 -8.01 -14.00
N ILE A 81 -6.15 -8.48 -13.86
CA ILE A 81 -5.85 -9.90 -13.98
C ILE A 81 -6.16 -10.53 -12.62
N HIS A 82 -7.33 -11.14 -12.52
CA HIS A 82 -7.84 -11.71 -11.27
C HIS A 82 -7.13 -13.02 -10.89
N PRO A 83 -6.99 -13.33 -9.59
CA PRO A 83 -6.53 -14.63 -9.14
C PRO A 83 -7.53 -15.74 -9.55
N PRO A 84 -7.12 -17.02 -9.46
CA PRO A 84 -8.02 -18.14 -9.68
C PRO A 84 -9.31 -18.01 -8.87
N VAL A 85 -10.44 -18.36 -9.49
CA VAL A 85 -11.74 -18.36 -8.80
C VAL A 85 -11.67 -19.37 -7.66
N LYS A 86 -12.07 -18.95 -6.45
CA LYS A 86 -12.16 -19.83 -5.29
C LYS A 86 -13.22 -20.89 -5.53
N THR A 87 -12.98 -22.11 -5.05
CA THR A 87 -14.00 -23.15 -5.03
C THR A 87 -15.18 -22.73 -4.16
N ARG A 88 -16.36 -23.33 -4.37
CA ARG A 88 -17.55 -23.09 -3.53
C ARG A 88 -17.28 -23.27 -2.04
N GLN A 89 -16.53 -24.31 -1.68
CA GLN A 89 -16.17 -24.56 -0.28
C GLN A 89 -15.30 -23.43 0.29
N GLU A 90 -14.26 -22.99 -0.43
CA GLU A 90 -13.41 -21.88 -0.01
C GLU A 90 -14.18 -20.56 0.12
N ARG A 91 -15.16 -20.30 -0.78
CA ARG A 91 -16.03 -19.12 -0.67
C ARG A 91 -16.93 -19.19 0.55
N GLN A 92 -17.52 -20.35 0.81
CA GLN A 92 -18.38 -20.55 1.98
C GLN A 92 -17.59 -20.41 3.28
N ASP A 93 -16.38 -20.96 3.35
CA ASP A 93 -15.49 -20.82 4.49
C ASP A 93 -15.08 -19.36 4.70
N LEU A 94 -14.80 -18.63 3.63
CA LEU A 94 -14.50 -17.20 3.67
C LEU A 94 -15.71 -16.38 4.15
N PHE A 95 -16.91 -16.64 3.63
CA PHE A 95 -18.14 -15.97 4.07
C PHE A 95 -18.38 -16.21 5.56
N ASN A 96 -18.29 -17.47 6.00
CA ASN A 96 -18.45 -17.84 7.40
C ASN A 96 -17.36 -17.20 8.28
N LYS A 97 -16.12 -17.10 7.78
CA LYS A 97 -15.02 -16.42 8.46
C LYS A 97 -15.34 -14.94 8.63
N CYS A 98 -15.74 -14.24 7.57
CA CYS A 98 -16.16 -12.83 7.66
C CYS A 98 -17.29 -12.65 8.67
N GLN A 99 -18.34 -13.48 8.61
CA GLN A 99 -19.46 -13.41 9.55
C GLN A 99 -19.01 -13.58 11.01
N ARG A 100 -18.07 -14.49 11.28
CA ARG A 100 -17.51 -14.65 12.63
C ARG A 100 -16.64 -13.48 13.05
N GLU A 101 -16.05 -12.74 12.13
CA GLU A 101 -15.09 -11.65 12.39
C GLU A 101 -15.72 -10.25 12.33
N ILE A 102 -17.06 -10.18 12.30
CA ILE A 102 -17.87 -8.96 12.35
C ILE A 102 -18.68 -9.00 13.66
N HIS A 103 -18.80 -7.87 14.36
CA HIS A 103 -19.61 -7.78 15.58
C HIS A 103 -21.03 -7.26 15.27
N ASP A 104 -21.16 -6.17 14.51
CA ASP A 104 -22.40 -5.58 14.00
C ASP A 104 -22.45 -5.61 12.45
N PRO A 105 -23.27 -6.51 11.87
CA PRO A 105 -23.49 -6.58 10.44
C PRO A 105 -24.03 -5.28 9.82
N ILE A 106 -24.79 -4.47 10.57
CA ILE A 106 -25.41 -3.23 10.06
C ILE A 106 -24.31 -2.21 9.79
N SER A 107 -23.47 -1.94 10.79
CA SER A 107 -22.33 -1.05 10.69
C SER A 107 -21.35 -1.52 9.61
N PHE A 108 -21.03 -2.82 9.57
CA PHE A 108 -20.19 -3.44 8.53
C PHE A 108 -20.68 -3.10 7.12
N LEU A 109 -21.97 -3.34 6.85
CA LEU A 109 -22.55 -3.11 5.54
C LEU A 109 -22.64 -1.61 5.24
N SER A 110 -23.06 -0.79 6.21
CA SER A 110 -23.06 0.66 6.07
C SER A 110 -21.69 1.19 5.64
N GLY A 111 -20.62 0.70 6.28
CA GLY A 111 -19.25 1.11 6.00
C GLY A 111 -18.80 0.78 4.58
N TRP A 112 -19.02 -0.47 4.13
CA TRP A 112 -18.74 -0.89 2.75
C TRP A 112 -19.57 -0.16 1.70
N PHE A 113 -20.70 0.44 2.10
CA PHE A 113 -21.55 1.30 1.27
C PHE A 113 -21.31 2.79 1.53
N ARG A 114 -20.06 3.19 1.81
CA ARG A 114 -19.62 4.59 1.97
C ARG A 114 -20.32 5.32 3.10
N GLY A 115 -20.75 4.57 4.11
CA GLY A 115 -21.51 5.08 5.22
C GLY A 115 -22.94 5.48 4.88
N ALA A 116 -23.56 4.79 3.92
CA ALA A 116 -24.97 4.90 3.63
C ALA A 116 -25.79 4.22 4.73
N ARG A 117 -27.03 4.67 4.94
CA ARG A 117 -27.93 3.95 5.83
C ARG A 117 -28.33 2.64 5.18
N VAL A 118 -28.49 1.58 5.97
CA VAL A 118 -28.77 0.24 5.44
C VAL A 118 -30.09 0.18 4.67
N GLU A 119 -31.06 1.04 5.02
CA GLU A 119 -32.34 1.12 4.31
C GLU A 119 -32.19 1.68 2.89
N ASP A 120 -31.12 2.44 2.61
CA ASP A 120 -30.83 3.00 1.29
C ASP A 120 -30.11 1.99 0.37
N ILE A 121 -29.75 0.80 0.89
CA ILE A 121 -29.08 -0.28 0.15
C ILE A 121 -30.13 -1.10 -0.59
N GLY A 122 -30.06 -1.08 -1.93
CA GLY A 122 -30.90 -1.92 -2.77
C GLY A 122 -30.31 -3.32 -2.97
N ARG A 123 -31.19 -4.28 -3.24
CA ARG A 123 -30.82 -5.69 -3.46
C ARG A 123 -29.85 -5.86 -4.63
N GLU A 124 -29.95 -5.06 -5.69
CA GLU A 124 -29.03 -5.16 -6.84
C GLU A 124 -27.61 -4.67 -6.53
N GLU A 125 -27.47 -3.59 -5.76
CA GLU A 125 -26.15 -3.10 -5.36
C GLU A 125 -25.51 -4.01 -4.30
N LEU A 126 -26.32 -4.64 -3.45
CA LEU A 126 -25.88 -5.72 -2.57
C LEU A 126 -25.34 -6.91 -3.37
N ARG A 127 -26.05 -7.32 -4.42
CA ARG A 127 -25.60 -8.41 -5.31
C ARG A 127 -24.22 -8.12 -5.90
N LYS A 128 -24.00 -6.89 -6.40
CA LYS A 128 -22.70 -6.46 -6.92
C LYS A 128 -21.60 -6.47 -5.86
N PHE A 129 -21.93 -6.12 -4.61
CA PHE A 129 -20.99 -6.17 -3.51
C PHE A 129 -20.60 -7.61 -3.15
N VAL A 130 -21.57 -8.53 -3.09
CA VAL A 130 -21.33 -9.96 -2.80
C VAL A 130 -20.51 -10.60 -3.94
N ASP A 131 -20.87 -10.35 -5.19
CA ASP A 131 -20.13 -10.83 -6.37
C ASP A 131 -18.67 -10.32 -6.35
N TRP A 132 -18.45 -9.04 -6.10
CA TRP A 132 -17.09 -8.51 -5.93
C TRP A 132 -16.34 -9.19 -4.77
N SER A 133 -16.98 -9.31 -3.60
CA SER A 133 -16.31 -9.78 -2.38
C SER A 133 -15.83 -11.23 -2.47
N PHE A 134 -16.60 -12.11 -3.13
CA PHE A 134 -16.35 -13.55 -3.12
C PHE A 134 -16.03 -14.15 -4.51
N TRP A 135 -16.41 -13.49 -5.60
CA TRP A 135 -16.13 -13.90 -6.99
C TRP A 135 -15.25 -12.90 -7.76
N GLU A 136 -14.90 -11.75 -7.16
CA GLU A 136 -14.16 -10.67 -7.80
C GLU A 136 -14.88 -10.11 -9.05
N GLY A 137 -16.21 -10.13 -9.08
CA GLY A 137 -17.03 -9.63 -10.20
C GLY A 137 -17.19 -10.63 -11.35
N ARG A 138 -16.89 -11.90 -11.12
CA ARG A 138 -16.86 -12.96 -12.15
C ARG A 138 -17.90 -14.06 -11.92
N ALA A 139 -18.93 -13.81 -11.11
CA ALA A 139 -19.96 -14.82 -10.89
C ALA A 139 -20.65 -15.29 -12.17
N GLU A 140 -20.80 -14.41 -13.17
CA GLU A 140 -21.36 -14.77 -14.48
C GLU A 140 -20.43 -15.66 -15.32
N LEU A 141 -19.11 -15.58 -15.09
CA LEU A 141 -18.09 -16.36 -15.82
C LEU A 141 -17.79 -17.71 -15.15
N ALA A 142 -18.07 -17.82 -13.85
CA ALA A 142 -17.83 -19.03 -13.07
C ALA A 142 -18.88 -20.13 -13.35
N SER A 143 -19.91 -19.84 -14.15
CA SER A 143 -21.06 -20.72 -14.33
C SER A 143 -20.73 -22.03 -15.07
N GLU A 144 -20.81 -23.14 -14.34
CA GLU A 144 -21.75 -24.19 -14.72
C GLU A 144 -23.16 -23.60 -14.55
N LYS A 145 -23.97 -23.61 -15.62
CA LYS A 145 -25.31 -22.97 -15.71
C LYS A 145 -26.08 -23.05 -14.38
N ASP A 146 -26.44 -21.88 -13.84
CA ASP A 146 -27.28 -21.62 -12.65
C ASP A 146 -26.68 -21.84 -11.25
N GLY A 147 -25.49 -22.45 -11.09
CA GLY A 147 -24.93 -22.78 -9.78
C GLY A 147 -24.53 -21.58 -8.91
N ASP A 148 -23.75 -20.64 -9.44
CA ASP A 148 -23.20 -19.51 -8.66
C ASP A 148 -24.24 -18.43 -8.34
N ASN A 149 -25.25 -18.26 -9.21
CA ASN A 149 -26.35 -17.33 -8.95
C ASN A 149 -27.16 -17.76 -7.72
N ALA A 150 -27.39 -19.07 -7.56
CA ALA A 150 -28.06 -19.60 -6.37
C ALA A 150 -27.21 -19.38 -5.10
N GLU A 151 -25.89 -19.52 -5.18
CA GLU A 151 -24.98 -19.27 -4.05
C GLU A 151 -24.92 -17.79 -3.64
N ILE A 152 -24.90 -16.87 -4.62
CA ILE A 152 -24.98 -15.43 -4.33
C ILE A 152 -26.29 -15.09 -3.61
N GLU A 153 -27.41 -15.61 -4.12
CA GLU A 153 -28.72 -15.40 -3.50
C GLU A 153 -28.75 -16.01 -2.08
N GLU A 154 -28.10 -17.15 -1.85
CA GLU A 154 -27.92 -17.73 -0.51
C GLU A 154 -27.19 -16.77 0.43
N TYR A 155 -26.06 -16.19 0.02
CA TYR A 155 -25.31 -15.22 0.84
C TYR A 155 -26.10 -13.93 1.07
N MET A 156 -26.78 -13.41 0.05
CA MET A 156 -27.64 -12.24 0.19
C MET A 156 -28.81 -12.48 1.15
N ASN A 157 -29.40 -13.67 1.13
CA ASN A 157 -30.47 -14.04 2.06
C ASN A 157 -29.93 -14.17 3.49
N LYS A 158 -28.76 -14.76 3.69
CA LYS A 158 -28.09 -14.78 5.01
C LYS A 158 -27.80 -13.36 5.52
N MET A 159 -27.33 -12.47 4.65
CA MET A 159 -27.14 -11.06 5.00
C MET A 159 -28.47 -10.38 5.35
N ALA A 160 -29.52 -10.62 4.58
CA ALA A 160 -30.84 -10.03 4.81
C ALA A 160 -31.46 -10.44 6.15
N ILE A 161 -31.23 -11.67 6.61
CA ILE A 161 -31.69 -12.16 7.93
C ILE A 161 -31.03 -11.37 9.08
N MET A 162 -29.82 -10.85 8.87
CA MET A 162 -29.09 -10.07 9.87
C MET A 162 -29.49 -8.58 9.88
N MET A 163 -30.33 -8.13 8.94
CA MET A 163 -30.74 -6.74 8.83
C MET A 163 -32.08 -6.49 9.55
N PRO A 164 -32.31 -5.28 10.09
CA PRO A 164 -33.56 -4.94 10.76
C PRO A 164 -34.76 -4.92 9.80
N GLN A 165 -34.52 -4.66 8.51
CA GLN A 165 -35.53 -4.64 7.46
C GLN A 165 -34.97 -5.32 6.19
N PRO A 166 -35.84 -5.93 5.36
CA PRO A 166 -35.43 -6.44 4.06
C PRO A 166 -34.87 -5.35 3.15
N PHE A 167 -33.88 -5.68 2.34
CA PHE A 167 -33.32 -4.76 1.33
C PHE A 167 -34.38 -4.33 0.30
N GLN A 168 -34.32 -3.06 -0.10
CA GLN A 168 -35.24 -2.52 -1.10
C GLN A 168 -35.05 -3.22 -2.45
N LYS A 169 -36.14 -3.41 -3.18
CA LYS A 169 -36.08 -3.90 -4.57
C LYS A 169 -35.36 -2.86 -5.46
N GLY A 170 -34.58 -3.33 -6.41
CA GLY A 170 -33.80 -2.48 -7.32
C GLY A 170 -32.41 -2.09 -6.78
N PRO A 171 -31.78 -1.06 -7.36
CA PRO A 171 -30.43 -0.64 -7.00
C PRO A 171 -30.35 0.15 -5.68
N GLY A 172 -31.44 0.78 -5.25
CA GLY A 172 -31.40 1.69 -4.10
C GLY A 172 -30.61 2.98 -4.39
N LYS A 173 -30.19 3.69 -3.35
CA LYS A 173 -29.44 4.97 -3.44
C LYS A 173 -27.97 4.82 -3.07
N ALA A 174 -27.61 3.76 -2.34
CA ALA A 174 -26.25 3.51 -1.88
C ALA A 174 -25.37 2.88 -2.97
N ARG A 175 -24.06 3.08 -2.87
CA ARG A 175 -23.05 2.46 -3.75
C ARG A 175 -22.00 1.78 -2.91
N SER A 176 -21.74 0.50 -3.19
CA SER A 176 -20.68 -0.26 -2.55
C SER A 176 -19.29 0.17 -3.04
N LEU A 177 -18.28 -0.04 -2.20
CA LEU A 177 -16.87 0.01 -2.60
C LEU A 177 -16.48 -1.35 -3.21
N ARG A 178 -15.89 -1.33 -4.41
CA ARG A 178 -15.42 -2.54 -5.10
C ARG A 178 -14.04 -2.27 -5.67
N LEU A 179 -13.01 -2.31 -4.83
CA LEU A 179 -11.66 -1.79 -5.13
C LEU A 179 -11.09 -2.21 -6.49
N THR A 180 -11.18 -3.50 -6.82
CA THR A 180 -10.60 -4.07 -8.05
C THR A 180 -11.42 -3.80 -9.32
N LEU A 181 -12.65 -3.30 -9.17
CA LEU A 181 -13.62 -3.10 -10.26
C LEU A 181 -14.03 -1.63 -10.45
N ASP A 182 -14.02 -0.84 -9.38
CA ASP A 182 -14.37 0.57 -9.44
C ASP A 182 -13.36 1.35 -10.30
N PRO A 183 -13.77 2.51 -10.85
CA PRO A 183 -12.89 3.34 -11.67
C PRO A 183 -11.63 3.77 -10.92
N ILE A 184 -10.49 3.71 -11.60
CA ILE A 184 -9.22 4.17 -11.03
C ILE A 184 -9.17 5.69 -11.13
N GLU A 185 -9.14 6.36 -9.98
CA GLU A 185 -9.01 7.80 -9.91
C GLU A 185 -7.54 8.21 -9.77
N ILE A 186 -7.00 8.85 -10.81
CA ILE A 186 -5.62 9.36 -10.84
C ILE A 186 -5.57 10.86 -11.09
N GLU A 187 -4.53 11.49 -10.57
CA GLU A 187 -4.14 12.85 -10.90
C GLU A 187 -2.94 12.80 -11.87
N PRO A 188 -3.00 13.47 -13.04
CA PRO A 188 -1.87 13.55 -13.95
C PRO A 188 -0.60 14.08 -13.26
N ARG A 189 0.56 13.58 -13.68
CA ARG A 189 1.87 14.02 -13.17
C ARG A 189 2.65 14.71 -14.29
N SER A 190 3.34 15.81 -13.97
CA SER A 190 4.20 16.52 -14.91
C SER A 190 5.54 15.80 -15.11
N LEU A 191 6.28 16.15 -16.17
CA LEU A 191 7.68 15.73 -16.31
C LEU A 191 8.53 16.32 -15.19
N MET A 192 8.22 17.53 -14.71
CA MET A 192 8.84 18.13 -13.54
C MET A 192 8.67 17.23 -12.30
N TRP A 193 7.47 16.71 -12.04
CA TRP A 193 7.25 15.77 -10.93
C TRP A 193 8.15 14.54 -11.06
N TYR A 194 8.16 13.90 -12.24
CA TYR A 194 8.99 12.72 -12.45
C TYR A 194 10.50 13.03 -12.47
N SER A 195 10.91 14.26 -12.80
CA SER A 195 12.29 14.71 -12.63
C SER A 195 12.68 14.75 -11.16
N LEU A 196 11.79 15.21 -10.27
CA LEU A 196 12.02 15.14 -8.82
C LEU A 196 12.12 13.69 -8.33
N ILE A 197 11.26 12.79 -8.84
CA ILE A 197 11.33 11.36 -8.51
C ILE A 197 12.65 10.74 -9.00
N MET A 198 13.15 11.11 -10.17
CA MET A 198 14.45 10.66 -10.69
C MET A 198 15.62 11.11 -9.80
N LEU A 199 15.57 12.35 -9.31
CA LEU A 199 16.57 12.87 -8.39
C LEU A 199 16.51 12.14 -7.04
N ALA A 200 15.31 11.96 -6.48
CA ALA A 200 15.11 11.21 -5.25
C ALA A 200 15.59 9.75 -5.37
N ASP A 201 15.35 9.11 -6.52
CA ASP A 201 15.85 7.77 -6.84
C ASP A 201 17.38 7.70 -6.81
N THR A 202 18.02 8.60 -7.55
CA THR A 202 19.48 8.70 -7.64
C THR A 202 20.10 8.95 -6.26
N PHE A 203 19.49 9.85 -5.48
CA PHE A 203 19.93 10.15 -4.13
C PHE A 203 19.77 8.94 -3.20
N THR A 204 18.67 8.20 -3.28
CA THR A 204 18.44 6.98 -2.49
C THR A 204 19.49 5.91 -2.79
N LEU A 205 19.76 5.66 -4.08
CA LEU A 205 20.77 4.71 -4.53
C LEU A 205 22.16 5.09 -4.02
N LEU A 206 22.53 6.37 -4.13
CA LEU A 206 23.80 6.89 -3.63
C LEU A 206 23.91 6.74 -2.12
N LEU A 207 22.89 7.15 -1.35
CA LEU A 207 22.91 7.05 0.11
C LEU A 207 23.09 5.61 0.55
N LEU A 208 22.28 4.68 0.06
CA LEU A 208 22.38 3.27 0.44
C LEU A 208 23.72 2.66 0.02
N TYR A 209 24.26 3.04 -1.15
CA TYR A 209 25.60 2.65 -1.55
C TYR A 209 26.68 3.17 -0.59
N LEU A 210 26.59 4.44 -0.15
CA LEU A 210 27.51 5.01 0.84
C LEU A 210 27.35 4.35 2.23
N LYS A 211 26.17 3.81 2.54
CA LYS A 211 25.93 2.94 3.72
C LYS A 211 26.29 1.47 3.44
N GLY A 212 26.97 1.22 2.32
CA GLY A 212 27.53 -0.05 1.85
C GLY A 212 26.51 -1.12 1.45
N TYR A 213 25.26 -0.75 1.20
CA TYR A 213 24.33 -1.64 0.52
C TYR A 213 24.74 -1.79 -0.95
N THR A 214 24.65 -3.01 -1.45
CA THR A 214 24.80 -3.30 -2.87
C THR A 214 23.43 -3.33 -3.53
N TYR A 215 23.24 -2.52 -4.56
CA TYR A 215 21.99 -2.52 -5.33
C TYR A 215 22.01 -3.59 -6.42
N TYR A 216 20.98 -4.42 -6.45
CA TYR A 216 20.72 -5.44 -7.47
C TYR A 216 19.60 -4.96 -8.38
N ARG A 217 19.97 -4.55 -9.60
CA ARG A 217 19.00 -4.04 -10.58
C ARG A 217 18.26 -5.18 -11.27
N ARG A 218 17.09 -4.85 -11.81
CA ARG A 218 16.33 -5.70 -12.74
C ARG A 218 17.11 -5.94 -14.03
N THR A 219 16.66 -6.89 -14.86
CA THR A 219 17.26 -7.12 -16.18
C THR A 219 17.26 -5.84 -17.02
N PHE A 220 18.23 -5.70 -17.93
CA PHE A 220 18.48 -4.43 -18.63
C PHE A 220 17.22 -3.82 -19.25
N TRP A 221 16.46 -4.60 -20.02
CA TRP A 221 15.23 -4.14 -20.66
C TRP A 221 14.12 -3.79 -19.68
N LYS A 222 14.02 -4.51 -18.55
CA LYS A 222 13.03 -4.22 -17.50
C LYS A 222 13.39 -2.97 -16.69
N ALA A 223 14.68 -2.72 -16.49
CA ALA A 223 15.16 -1.49 -15.86
C ALA A 223 14.91 -0.26 -16.75
N LEU A 224 15.05 -0.40 -18.08
CA LEU A 224 14.77 0.66 -19.04
C LEU A 224 13.26 0.97 -19.18
N ALA A 225 12.40 -0.02 -18.91
CA ALA A 225 10.94 0.14 -18.95
C ALA A 225 10.35 0.91 -17.74
N VAL A 226 11.20 1.42 -16.83
CA VAL A 226 10.77 2.22 -15.68
C VAL A 226 10.89 3.70 -16.03
N PHE A 227 9.82 4.45 -15.78
CA PHE A 227 9.79 5.90 -15.92
C PHE A 227 9.52 6.56 -14.56
N PRO A 228 10.27 7.61 -14.15
CA PRO A 228 11.37 8.24 -14.87
C PRO A 228 12.57 7.29 -15.06
N PRO A 229 13.45 7.58 -16.05
CA PRO A 229 14.68 6.83 -16.22
C PRO A 229 15.50 6.80 -14.92
N ARG A 230 16.18 5.69 -14.66
CA ARG A 230 16.98 5.48 -13.44
C ARG A 230 18.47 5.37 -13.77
N PRO A 231 19.15 6.45 -14.16
CA PRO A 231 20.56 6.37 -14.62
C PRO A 231 21.49 5.79 -13.56
N ALA A 232 21.30 6.14 -12.28
CA ALA A 232 22.09 5.61 -11.17
C ALA A 232 21.95 4.09 -11.01
N ALA A 233 20.79 3.52 -11.37
CA ALA A 233 20.56 2.08 -11.33
C ALA A 233 21.44 1.32 -12.33
N PHE A 234 22.00 1.96 -13.37
CA PHE A 234 22.90 1.34 -14.35
C PHE A 234 24.38 1.44 -13.96
N LEU A 235 24.72 2.15 -12.89
CA LEU A 235 26.09 2.19 -12.36
C LEU A 235 26.48 0.87 -11.67
N THR A 236 25.51 0.11 -11.16
CA THR A 236 25.76 -1.22 -10.62
C THR A 236 25.93 -2.26 -11.74
N ARG A 237 26.93 -3.12 -11.58
CA ARG A 237 27.11 -4.32 -12.41
C ARG A 237 26.29 -5.51 -11.93
N LYS A 238 25.69 -5.43 -10.73
CA LYS A 238 24.96 -6.53 -10.10
C LYS A 238 23.52 -6.56 -10.61
N THR A 239 23.14 -7.68 -11.22
CA THR A 239 21.78 -7.96 -11.66
C THR A 239 21.10 -8.91 -10.70
N SER A 240 19.83 -8.66 -10.41
CA SER A 240 18.99 -9.56 -9.63
C SER A 240 18.89 -10.92 -10.32
N VAL A 241 18.98 -11.99 -9.52
CA VAL A 241 18.66 -13.37 -9.93
C VAL A 241 17.19 -13.56 -10.28
N ALA A 242 16.32 -12.64 -9.83
CA ALA A 242 14.91 -12.58 -10.16
C ALA A 242 14.62 -11.36 -11.05
N SER A 243 14.21 -11.60 -12.29
CA SER A 243 14.17 -10.58 -13.35
C SER A 243 13.23 -9.39 -13.08
N LYS A 244 12.16 -9.57 -12.27
CA LYS A 244 11.19 -8.50 -11.97
C LYS A 244 11.44 -7.78 -10.64
N LEU A 245 12.34 -8.28 -9.79
CA LEU A 245 12.63 -7.67 -8.48
C LEU A 245 13.94 -6.88 -8.53
N SER A 246 13.92 -5.70 -7.93
CA SER A 246 15.12 -4.98 -7.49
C SER A 246 15.17 -4.95 -5.96
N TYR A 247 16.37 -4.90 -5.41
CA TYR A 247 16.59 -4.85 -3.97
C TYR A 247 17.98 -4.32 -3.64
N PHE A 248 18.12 -3.91 -2.39
CA PHE A 248 19.41 -3.56 -1.78
C PHE A 248 19.82 -4.67 -0.83
N LEU A 249 21.10 -5.01 -0.84
CA LEU A 249 21.63 -6.11 -0.06
C LEU A 249 22.83 -5.67 0.78
N ARG A 250 22.78 -6.00 2.07
CA ARG A 250 23.96 -6.24 2.91
C ARG A 250 24.20 -7.74 2.93
N GLU A 251 25.41 -8.17 2.61
CA GLU A 251 25.76 -9.59 2.56
C GLU A 251 25.65 -10.24 3.94
N HIS A 252 25.29 -11.53 3.94
CA HIS A 252 25.14 -12.31 5.15
C HIS A 252 26.31 -13.29 5.29
N THR A 253 27.04 -13.21 6.39
CA THR A 253 28.15 -14.13 6.71
C THR A 253 27.98 -14.81 8.06
N SER A 254 27.18 -14.22 8.95
CA SER A 254 26.89 -14.75 10.27
C SER A 254 26.31 -16.16 10.23
N LYS A 255 26.88 -17.05 11.05
CA LYS A 255 26.41 -18.43 11.23
C LYS A 255 25.47 -18.62 12.42
N SER A 256 25.42 -17.65 13.33
CA SER A 256 24.67 -17.73 14.59
C SER A 256 23.44 -16.83 14.63
N ARG A 257 23.37 -15.82 13.77
CA ARG A 257 22.29 -14.83 13.71
C ARG A 257 21.62 -14.85 12.35
N LEU A 258 20.30 -14.64 12.34
CA LEU A 258 19.45 -14.76 11.15
C LEU A 258 19.46 -13.48 10.31
N PRO A 259 19.41 -13.58 8.97
CA PRO A 259 19.32 -12.43 8.08
C PRO A 259 17.92 -11.80 8.10
N VAL A 260 17.83 -10.55 7.64
CA VAL A 260 16.61 -9.74 7.62
C VAL A 260 16.12 -9.51 6.19
N VAL A 261 14.83 -9.73 5.96
CA VAL A 261 14.11 -9.31 4.76
C VAL A 261 13.21 -8.13 5.13
N TYR A 262 13.41 -6.97 4.52
CA TYR A 262 12.66 -5.75 4.78
C TYR A 262 11.82 -5.32 3.56
N VAL A 263 10.55 -4.99 3.76
CA VAL A 263 9.62 -4.55 2.71
C VAL A 263 9.01 -3.20 3.06
N HIS A 264 9.23 -2.19 2.21
CA HIS A 264 8.76 -0.82 2.45
C HIS A 264 7.29 -0.60 2.06
N GLY A 265 6.73 0.52 2.55
CA GLY A 265 5.38 0.99 2.23
C GLY A 265 5.30 1.87 0.98
N ILE A 266 4.10 2.38 0.67
CA ILE A 266 3.90 3.32 -0.43
C ILE A 266 4.71 4.61 -0.22
N GLY A 267 5.31 5.14 -1.29
CA GLY A 267 6.02 6.42 -1.23
C GLY A 267 6.91 6.64 -2.45
N ILE A 268 8.16 7.04 -2.22
CA ILE A 268 9.14 7.34 -3.27
C ILE A 268 10.26 6.29 -3.37
N GLY A 269 9.94 5.05 -2.99
CA GLY A 269 10.90 3.95 -2.87
C GLY A 269 11.46 3.85 -1.45
N LEU A 270 12.71 3.42 -1.33
CA LEU A 270 13.35 3.19 -0.03
C LEU A 270 13.84 4.48 0.66
N LEU A 271 13.71 5.66 0.05
CA LEU A 271 14.20 6.92 0.64
C LEU A 271 13.73 7.12 2.10
N PRO A 272 12.44 6.94 2.44
CA PRO A 272 11.98 7.11 3.82
C PRO A 272 12.55 6.07 4.80
N SER A 273 13.04 4.94 4.29
CA SER A 273 13.62 3.85 5.08
C SER A 273 15.14 3.91 5.16
N VAL A 274 15.83 4.81 4.45
CA VAL A 274 17.31 4.83 4.42
C VAL A 274 17.92 4.96 5.80
N THR A 275 17.46 5.92 6.61
CA THR A 275 17.99 6.12 7.97
C THR A 275 17.73 4.92 8.86
N PHE A 276 16.55 4.30 8.76
CA PHE A 276 16.22 3.09 9.51
C PHE A 276 17.11 1.91 9.11
N LEU A 277 17.34 1.71 7.81
CA LEU A 277 18.20 0.64 7.30
C LEU A 277 19.66 0.84 7.69
N ASP A 278 20.15 2.07 7.66
CA ASP A 278 21.51 2.43 8.10
C ASP A 278 21.70 2.13 9.60
N GLU A 279 20.79 2.61 10.44
CA GLU A 279 20.81 2.36 11.88
C GLU A 279 20.64 0.85 12.19
N LEU A 280 19.77 0.14 11.47
CA LEU A 280 19.61 -1.30 11.60
C LEU A 280 20.90 -2.05 11.26
N ASN A 281 21.56 -1.68 10.16
CA ASN A 281 22.84 -2.27 9.79
C ASN A 281 23.91 -1.97 10.85
N HIS A 282 23.97 -0.74 11.35
CA HIS A 282 24.90 -0.36 12.40
C HIS A 282 24.68 -1.20 13.67
N ASP A 283 23.46 -1.23 14.23
CA ASP A 283 23.18 -1.94 15.47
C ASP A 283 23.38 -3.46 15.35
N LEU A 284 23.16 -4.04 14.16
CA LEU A 284 23.41 -5.46 13.92
C LEU A 284 24.89 -5.79 13.71
N ASN A 285 25.67 -4.92 13.07
CA ASN A 285 26.96 -5.30 12.50
C ASN A 285 28.17 -4.50 13.02
N ASP A 286 27.97 -3.36 13.66
CA ASP A 286 29.07 -2.55 14.18
C ASP A 286 29.88 -3.30 15.25
N GLY A 287 31.21 -3.25 15.12
CA GLY A 287 32.12 -4.00 15.99
C GLY A 287 32.12 -5.52 15.81
N ARG A 288 31.42 -6.07 14.81
CA ARG A 288 31.41 -7.51 14.49
C ARG A 288 32.47 -7.87 13.45
N GLY A 289 32.97 -9.11 13.51
CA GLY A 289 33.91 -9.65 12.52
C GLY A 289 33.27 -9.82 11.14
N GLU A 290 34.09 -9.94 10.09
CA GLU A 290 33.62 -10.10 8.70
C GLU A 290 32.83 -11.42 8.50
N ASP A 291 33.09 -12.42 9.33
CA ASP A 291 32.44 -13.73 9.38
C ASP A 291 31.17 -13.78 10.26
N ASP A 292 30.83 -12.66 10.91
CA ASP A 292 29.63 -12.49 11.71
C ASP A 292 28.87 -11.21 11.30
N GLN A 293 28.50 -11.10 10.02
CA GLN A 293 27.66 -10.01 9.51
C GLN A 293 26.24 -10.52 9.23
N VAL A 294 25.24 -9.86 9.83
CA VAL A 294 23.82 -10.09 9.54
C VAL A 294 23.47 -9.42 8.22
N GLY A 295 23.00 -10.22 7.26
CA GLY A 295 22.57 -9.68 5.98
C GLY A 295 21.21 -9.03 6.07
N ILE A 296 21.02 -7.99 5.25
CA ILE A 296 19.77 -7.22 5.16
C ILE A 296 19.40 -7.10 3.69
N LEU A 297 18.28 -7.71 3.31
CA LEU A 297 17.68 -7.60 2.00
C LEU A 297 16.51 -6.63 2.10
N ALA A 298 16.68 -5.41 1.58
CA ALA A 298 15.61 -4.42 1.46
C ALA A 298 15.00 -4.50 0.06
N LEU A 299 13.79 -5.05 -0.04
CA LEU A 299 13.07 -5.20 -1.30
C LEU A 299 12.62 -3.82 -1.81
N GLU A 300 12.88 -3.52 -3.08
CA GLU A 300 12.42 -2.30 -3.73
C GLU A 300 11.19 -2.59 -4.60
N VAL A 301 10.02 -2.11 -4.16
CA VAL A 301 8.74 -2.33 -4.85
C VAL A 301 8.40 -1.09 -5.68
N LEU A 302 8.82 -1.09 -6.94
CA LEU A 302 8.72 0.09 -7.83
C LEU A 302 7.27 0.53 -8.10
N GLN A 303 6.34 -0.42 -8.09
CA GLN A 303 4.93 -0.19 -8.39
C GLN A 303 4.21 0.64 -7.32
N ILE A 304 4.77 0.72 -6.12
CA ILE A 304 4.25 1.56 -5.03
C ILE A 304 5.15 2.76 -4.73
N SER A 305 6.01 3.12 -5.68
CA SER A 305 7.10 4.07 -5.50
C SER A 305 6.99 5.32 -6.39
N SER A 306 5.79 5.77 -6.76
CA SER A 306 5.58 6.96 -7.63
C SER A 306 6.35 6.93 -8.96
N ARG A 307 6.46 5.75 -9.58
CA ARG A 307 7.13 5.51 -10.87
C ARG A 307 6.15 4.81 -11.81
N LEU A 308 6.14 5.13 -13.09
CA LEU A 308 5.43 4.33 -14.09
C LEU A 308 6.29 3.10 -14.43
N THR A 309 5.70 1.91 -14.35
CA THR A 309 6.37 0.64 -14.62
C THR A 309 5.32 -0.40 -15.01
N GLU A 310 5.76 -1.60 -15.37
CA GLU A 310 4.83 -2.74 -15.45
C GLU A 310 4.11 -2.99 -14.12
N SER A 311 2.95 -3.65 -14.23
CA SER A 311 2.14 -4.10 -13.10
C SER A 311 2.96 -4.84 -12.04
N ILE A 312 2.45 -4.79 -10.81
CA ILE A 312 3.05 -5.57 -9.72
C ILE A 312 2.91 -7.07 -10.07
N PRO A 313 3.93 -7.91 -9.81
CA PRO A 313 3.82 -9.33 -10.06
C PRO A 313 2.62 -9.94 -9.32
N THR A 314 2.05 -11.00 -9.87
CA THR A 314 1.03 -11.78 -9.15
C THR A 314 1.63 -12.38 -7.88
N ARG A 315 0.79 -12.74 -6.90
CA ARG A 315 1.23 -13.40 -5.67
C ARG A 315 2.19 -14.56 -5.94
N THR A 316 1.82 -15.47 -6.85
CA THR A 316 2.64 -16.64 -7.20
C THR A 316 4.00 -16.24 -7.78
N GLU A 317 4.03 -15.28 -8.71
CA GLU A 317 5.28 -14.80 -9.30
C GLU A 317 6.17 -14.08 -8.29
N LEU A 318 5.58 -13.27 -7.41
CA LEU A 318 6.29 -12.56 -6.36
C LEU A 318 6.95 -13.53 -5.38
N LEU A 319 6.19 -14.50 -4.87
CA LEU A 319 6.68 -15.49 -3.92
C LEU A 319 7.77 -16.37 -4.52
N ALA A 320 7.60 -16.81 -5.78
CA ALA A 320 8.62 -17.59 -6.48
C ALA A 320 9.93 -16.80 -6.64
N GLN A 321 9.84 -15.56 -7.12
CA GLN A 321 11.00 -14.71 -7.30
C GLN A 321 11.68 -14.35 -5.98
N LEU A 322 10.90 -14.01 -4.96
CA LEU A 322 11.43 -13.71 -3.64
C LEU A 322 12.13 -14.93 -3.03
N THR A 323 11.54 -16.13 -3.16
CA THR A 323 12.17 -17.38 -2.74
C THR A 323 13.50 -17.60 -3.44
N THR A 324 13.58 -17.38 -4.76
CA THR A 324 14.84 -17.46 -5.51
C THR A 324 15.88 -16.49 -4.97
N VAL A 325 15.50 -15.24 -4.69
CA VAL A 325 16.42 -14.23 -4.15
C VAL A 325 16.89 -14.59 -2.75
N ILE A 326 15.98 -14.99 -1.85
CA ILE A 326 16.32 -15.40 -0.48
C ILE A 326 17.24 -16.62 -0.52
N ASN A 327 16.92 -17.65 -1.31
CA ASN A 327 17.75 -18.85 -1.42
C ASN A 327 19.15 -18.53 -1.95
N HIS A 328 19.25 -17.61 -2.90
CA HIS A 328 20.54 -17.21 -3.47
C HIS A 328 21.43 -16.48 -2.46
N HIS A 329 20.88 -15.58 -1.64
CA HIS A 329 21.69 -14.75 -0.72
C HIS A 329 21.81 -15.29 0.69
N PHE A 330 20.76 -15.96 1.19
CA PHE A 330 20.63 -16.40 2.58
C PHE A 330 20.50 -17.93 2.70
N GLY A 331 20.48 -18.67 1.59
CA GLY A 331 20.24 -20.11 1.58
C GLY A 331 18.79 -20.46 1.95
N GLU A 332 18.55 -21.71 2.31
CA GLU A 332 17.22 -22.24 2.68
C GLU A 332 16.89 -22.07 4.18
N GLY A 333 17.77 -21.38 4.93
CA GLY A 333 17.63 -21.16 6.36
C GLY A 333 16.48 -20.22 6.75
N ARG A 334 16.35 -20.01 8.06
CA ARG A 334 15.38 -19.09 8.65
C ARG A 334 15.83 -17.62 8.46
N PHE A 335 14.86 -16.70 8.48
CA PHE A 335 15.10 -15.27 8.39
C PHE A 335 14.09 -14.47 9.24
N VAL A 336 14.35 -13.18 9.42
CA VAL A 336 13.44 -12.23 10.08
C VAL A 336 12.76 -11.38 9.02
N LEU A 337 11.46 -11.15 9.16
CA LEU A 337 10.68 -10.32 8.24
C LEU A 337 10.35 -8.97 8.89
N GLY A 338 10.74 -7.87 8.26
CA GLY A 338 10.33 -6.51 8.64
C GLY A 338 9.48 -5.90 7.54
N ALA A 339 8.39 -5.22 7.88
CA ALA A 339 7.64 -4.47 6.89
C ALA A 339 6.88 -3.28 7.46
N HIS A 340 6.59 -2.32 6.58
CA HIS A 340 5.85 -1.11 6.92
C HIS A 340 4.70 -0.88 5.95
N SER A 341 3.52 -0.51 6.48
CA SER A 341 2.37 -0.05 5.69
C SER A 341 2.02 -1.07 4.58
N TYR A 342 1.95 -0.66 3.31
CA TYR A 342 1.72 -1.55 2.18
C TYR A 342 2.69 -2.74 2.11
N GLY A 343 3.92 -2.61 2.60
CA GLY A 343 4.86 -3.73 2.69
C GLY A 343 4.27 -4.91 3.47
N THR A 344 3.41 -4.64 4.45
CA THR A 344 2.71 -5.67 5.25
C THR A 344 1.72 -6.50 4.44
N ILE A 345 1.23 -5.97 3.30
CA ILE A 345 0.40 -6.72 2.35
C ILE A 345 1.22 -7.82 1.69
N LEU A 346 2.44 -7.50 1.26
CA LEU A 346 3.36 -8.50 0.70
C LEU A 346 3.82 -9.46 1.81
N SER A 347 4.03 -8.97 3.03
CA SER A 347 4.31 -9.84 4.19
C SER A 347 3.19 -10.83 4.47
N ALA A 348 1.92 -10.45 4.37
CA ALA A 348 0.80 -11.37 4.55
C ALA A 348 0.77 -12.48 3.48
N GLN A 349 1.21 -12.17 2.26
CA GLN A 349 1.38 -13.18 1.22
C GLN A 349 2.52 -14.14 1.54
N ILE A 350 3.65 -13.63 2.05
CA ILE A 350 4.81 -14.43 2.48
C ILE A 350 4.46 -15.31 3.69
N LEU A 351 3.78 -14.76 4.70
CA LEU A 351 3.38 -15.46 5.93
C LEU A 351 2.38 -16.59 5.67
N ARG A 352 1.66 -16.56 4.55
CA ARG A 352 0.71 -17.61 4.13
C ARG A 352 1.28 -18.54 3.07
N ASP A 353 2.54 -18.36 2.68
CA ASP A 353 3.23 -19.29 1.77
C ASP A 353 3.78 -20.48 2.55
N LYS A 354 3.46 -21.69 2.12
CA LYS A 354 3.83 -22.93 2.83
C LYS A 354 5.34 -23.19 2.88
N ASN A 355 6.11 -22.60 1.97
CA ASN A 355 7.56 -22.80 1.90
C ASN A 355 8.32 -21.72 2.68
N LEU A 356 7.82 -20.48 2.66
CA LEU A 356 8.47 -19.35 3.33
C LEU A 356 8.02 -19.19 4.79
N SER A 357 6.75 -19.45 5.12
CA SER A 357 6.25 -19.24 6.49
C SER A 357 6.99 -20.04 7.57
N PRO A 358 7.40 -21.31 7.36
CA PRO A 358 8.16 -22.06 8.37
C PRO A 358 9.57 -21.49 8.58
N ARG A 359 10.07 -20.72 7.60
CA ARG A 359 11.40 -20.12 7.62
C ARG A 359 11.43 -18.78 8.35
N ILE A 360 10.30 -18.23 8.76
CA ILE A 360 10.28 -16.95 9.48
C ILE A 360 10.47 -17.20 10.98
N SER A 361 11.55 -16.67 11.56
CA SER A 361 11.78 -16.74 13.01
C SER A 361 11.02 -15.67 13.78
N GLY A 362 10.89 -14.49 13.18
CA GLY A 362 10.07 -13.44 13.73
C GLY A 362 9.71 -12.40 12.68
N THR A 363 8.65 -11.66 12.96
CA THR A 363 8.15 -10.60 12.09
C THR A 363 7.87 -9.31 12.87
N LEU A 364 8.31 -8.18 12.33
CA LEU A 364 7.94 -6.84 12.76
C LEU A 364 7.11 -6.18 11.67
N LEU A 365 5.81 -5.99 11.92
CA LEU A 365 4.92 -5.25 11.04
C LEU A 365 4.62 -3.88 11.63
N VAL A 366 4.99 -2.82 10.93
CA VAL A 366 4.78 -1.42 11.34
C VAL A 366 3.56 -0.87 10.60
N ASP A 367 2.58 -0.40 11.36
CA ASP A 367 1.27 0.08 10.92
C ASP A 367 0.60 -0.90 9.94
N PRO A 368 0.26 -2.12 10.40
CA PRO A 368 -0.13 -3.23 9.54
C PRO A 368 -1.53 -3.09 8.96
N VAL A 369 -1.61 -2.56 7.74
CA VAL A 369 -2.86 -2.47 6.95
C VAL A 369 -3.43 -3.83 6.50
N THR A 370 -2.74 -4.94 6.78
CA THR A 370 -3.20 -6.30 6.49
C THR A 370 -4.15 -6.85 7.56
N CYS A 371 -4.08 -6.34 8.79
CA CYS A 371 -4.93 -6.77 9.89
C CYS A 371 -6.31 -6.13 9.76
N MET A 372 -7.37 -6.93 9.99
CA MET A 372 -8.76 -6.50 9.82
C MET A 372 -9.10 -5.94 8.42
N LEU A 373 -8.37 -6.33 7.38
CA LEU A 373 -8.55 -5.80 6.02
C LEU A 373 -9.92 -6.14 5.39
N HIS A 374 -10.69 -7.07 5.98
CA HIS A 374 -12.09 -7.30 5.60
C HIS A 374 -13.02 -6.14 5.99
N MET A 375 -12.56 -5.23 6.86
CA MET A 375 -13.27 -4.03 7.26
C MET A 375 -13.08 -2.90 6.22
N PRO A 376 -14.05 -1.96 6.13
CA PRO A 376 -14.05 -0.96 5.06
C PRO A 376 -13.12 0.25 5.33
N ASP A 377 -12.54 0.39 6.53
CA ASP A 377 -11.80 1.58 6.96
C ASP A 377 -10.56 1.83 6.10
N VAL A 378 -9.69 0.84 5.92
CA VAL A 378 -8.48 0.96 5.08
C VAL A 378 -8.86 1.32 3.64
N ALA A 379 -9.83 0.61 3.07
CA ALA A 379 -10.32 0.84 1.72
C ALA A 379 -10.87 2.26 1.55
N TYR A 380 -11.77 2.68 2.45
CA TYR A 380 -12.43 3.97 2.40
C TYR A 380 -11.47 5.13 2.65
N ASN A 381 -10.67 5.07 3.71
CA ASN A 381 -9.78 6.15 4.14
C ASN A 381 -8.65 6.40 3.14
N PHE A 382 -8.20 5.37 2.44
CA PHE A 382 -7.15 5.49 1.44
C PHE A 382 -7.68 5.93 0.07
N THR A 383 -8.82 5.41 -0.39
CA THR A 383 -9.27 5.57 -1.79
C THR A 383 -10.40 6.59 -1.96
N CYS A 384 -11.26 6.76 -0.95
CA CYS A 384 -12.52 7.49 -1.09
C CYS A 384 -12.63 8.74 -0.22
N ARG A 385 -12.01 8.76 0.96
CA ARG A 385 -12.13 9.88 1.90
C ARG A 385 -11.60 11.17 1.28
N PRO A 386 -12.41 12.24 1.19
CA PRO A 386 -11.94 13.55 0.76
C PRO A 386 -10.93 14.12 1.78
N PRO A 387 -9.79 14.68 1.34
CA PRO A 387 -8.77 15.18 2.25
C PRO A 387 -9.18 16.52 2.90
N VAL A 388 -8.91 16.65 4.20
CA VAL A 388 -9.19 17.85 5.00
C VAL A 388 -7.95 18.32 5.73
N ARG A 389 -7.36 17.42 6.51
CA ARG A 389 -6.16 17.67 7.31
C ARG A 389 -4.92 17.68 6.43
N ALA A 390 -3.85 18.32 6.90
CA ALA A 390 -2.61 18.40 6.14
C ALA A 390 -2.00 17.01 5.79
N PRO A 391 -1.94 16.02 6.70
CA PRO A 391 -1.57 14.64 6.38
C PRO A 391 -2.46 13.98 5.31
N GLU A 392 -3.76 14.27 5.33
CA GLU A 392 -4.71 13.68 4.39
C GLU A 392 -4.51 14.23 2.98
N TRP A 393 -4.24 15.53 2.83
CA TRP A 393 -3.86 16.12 1.54
C TRP A 393 -2.56 15.52 1.01
N LEU A 394 -1.58 15.30 1.90
CA LEU A 394 -0.33 14.63 1.55
C LEU A 394 -0.58 13.21 1.04
N LEU A 395 -1.32 12.38 1.80
CA LEU A 395 -1.65 11.01 1.38
C LEU A 395 -2.47 11.01 0.08
N TRP A 396 -3.51 11.83 0.00
CA TRP A 396 -4.42 11.87 -1.14
C TRP A 396 -3.67 12.18 -2.43
N TYR A 397 -2.88 13.25 -2.46
CA TYR A 397 -2.20 13.65 -3.68
C TYR A 397 -0.99 12.76 -3.98
N PHE A 398 -0.09 12.54 -3.02
CA PHE A 398 1.21 11.91 -3.31
C PHE A 398 1.18 10.37 -3.30
N ALA A 399 0.17 9.75 -2.65
CA ALA A 399 0.02 8.30 -2.62
C ALA A 399 -1.23 7.85 -3.38
N SER A 400 -2.42 8.23 -2.93
CA SER A 400 -3.69 7.70 -3.43
C SER A 400 -3.95 8.01 -4.91
N LYS A 401 -3.66 9.25 -5.34
CA LYS A 401 -3.86 9.70 -6.73
C LYS A 401 -2.65 9.54 -7.64
N ASP A 402 -1.55 8.96 -7.15
CA ASP A 402 -0.41 8.65 -8.01
C ASP A 402 -0.78 7.60 -9.06
N PRO A 403 -0.43 7.80 -10.35
CA PRO A 403 -0.94 6.94 -11.41
C PRO A 403 -0.60 5.46 -11.26
N GLN A 404 0.64 5.12 -10.87
CA GLN A 404 1.03 3.72 -10.73
C GLN A 404 0.52 3.12 -9.42
N ILE A 405 0.59 3.87 -8.32
CA ILE A 405 0.08 3.40 -7.02
C ILE A 405 -1.43 3.13 -7.12
N ALA A 406 -2.19 4.07 -7.69
CA ALA A 406 -3.63 3.91 -7.90
C ALA A 406 -3.94 2.72 -8.82
N HIS A 407 -3.13 2.47 -9.84
CA HIS A 407 -3.28 1.26 -10.67
C HIS A 407 -3.04 -0.02 -9.90
N THR A 408 -1.97 -0.08 -9.11
CA THR A 408 -1.65 -1.22 -8.27
C THR A 408 -2.77 -1.50 -7.26
N LEU A 409 -3.31 -0.46 -6.62
CA LEU A 409 -4.42 -0.61 -5.68
C LEU A 409 -5.74 -0.97 -6.39
N GLY A 410 -6.02 -0.33 -7.52
CA GLY A 410 -7.28 -0.50 -8.24
C GLY A 410 -7.36 -1.78 -9.07
N ARG A 411 -6.24 -2.47 -9.37
CA ARG A 411 -6.23 -3.65 -10.26
C ARG A 411 -5.43 -4.84 -9.74
N HIS A 412 -4.66 -4.68 -8.67
CA HIS A 412 -3.81 -5.74 -8.15
C HIS A 412 -3.92 -5.94 -6.63
N PHE A 413 -4.85 -5.24 -5.97
CA PHE A 413 -5.11 -5.39 -4.54
C PHE A 413 -6.32 -6.29 -4.29
N PHE A 414 -6.09 -7.59 -4.22
CA PHE A 414 -7.13 -8.57 -3.88
C PHE A 414 -7.18 -8.76 -2.37
N TRP A 415 -8.22 -8.24 -1.72
CA TRP A 415 -8.31 -8.22 -0.25
C TRP A 415 -8.20 -9.63 0.36
N THR A 416 -8.76 -10.65 -0.30
CA THR A 416 -8.67 -12.05 0.15
C THR A 416 -7.22 -12.59 0.14
N GLU A 417 -6.39 -12.10 -0.77
CA GLU A 417 -4.96 -12.40 -0.82
C GLU A 417 -4.12 -11.49 0.08
N ASN A 418 -4.73 -10.52 0.74
CA ASN A 418 -3.99 -9.49 1.46
C ASN A 418 -4.35 -9.41 2.95
N VAL A 419 -5.48 -9.99 3.36
CA VAL A 419 -5.91 -10.06 4.76
C VAL A 419 -5.08 -11.09 5.53
N LEU A 420 -4.64 -10.70 6.72
CA LEU A 420 -4.00 -11.56 7.71
C LEU A 420 -4.92 -11.68 8.93
N TRP A 421 -5.47 -12.87 9.14
CA TRP A 421 -6.37 -13.15 10.25
C TRP A 421 -5.61 -13.47 11.53
N ARG A 422 -6.19 -13.19 12.70
CA ARG A 422 -5.57 -13.48 13.99
C ARG A 422 -5.27 -14.96 14.22
N ASP A 423 -6.21 -15.84 13.89
CA ASP A 423 -6.02 -17.29 14.00
C ASP A 423 -4.91 -17.81 13.08
N GLN A 424 -4.64 -17.14 11.95
CA GLN A 424 -3.46 -17.45 11.13
C GLN A 424 -2.17 -17.03 11.84
N ILE A 425 -2.15 -15.88 12.51
CA ILE A 425 -1.00 -15.45 13.31
C ILE A 425 -0.76 -16.45 14.45
N ASP A 426 -1.82 -16.82 15.18
CA ASP A 426 -1.76 -17.81 16.26
C ASP A 426 -1.20 -19.15 15.74
N HIS A 427 -1.71 -19.66 14.61
CA HIS A 427 -1.20 -20.86 13.97
C HIS A 427 0.30 -20.76 13.62
N LEU A 428 0.77 -19.63 13.10
CA LEU A 428 2.18 -19.44 12.77
C LEU A 428 3.07 -19.41 14.03
N ILE A 429 2.58 -18.83 15.13
CA ILE A 429 3.27 -18.82 16.42
C ILE A 429 3.35 -20.24 16.99
N GLU A 430 2.22 -20.95 17.03
CA GLU A 430 2.12 -22.30 17.61
C GLU A 430 2.90 -23.34 16.81
N ASN A 431 2.76 -23.34 15.48
CA ASN A 431 3.31 -24.41 14.63
C ASN A 431 4.73 -24.11 14.10
N HIS A 432 5.17 -22.85 14.09
CA HIS A 432 6.50 -22.48 13.59
C HIS A 432 7.37 -21.77 14.62
N GLY A 433 6.87 -21.59 15.85
CA GLY A 433 7.58 -20.84 16.90
C GLY A 433 7.88 -19.40 16.47
N MET A 434 7.06 -18.84 15.57
CA MET A 434 7.28 -17.50 15.04
C MET A 434 7.00 -16.47 16.13
N ARG A 435 7.87 -15.46 16.25
CA ARG A 435 7.60 -14.30 17.11
C ARG A 435 6.98 -13.18 16.28
N PHE A 436 5.93 -12.55 16.77
CA PHE A 436 5.19 -11.53 16.02
C PHE A 436 5.11 -10.24 16.81
N THR A 437 5.53 -9.13 16.20
CA THR A 437 5.33 -7.80 16.75
C THR A 437 4.61 -6.90 15.76
N ALA A 438 3.48 -6.33 16.19
CA ALA A 438 2.83 -5.22 15.50
C ALA A 438 3.22 -3.90 16.18
N SER A 439 3.85 -2.98 15.43
CA SER A 439 4.04 -1.60 15.85
C SER A 439 2.88 -0.76 15.32
N ILE A 440 2.15 -0.07 16.18
CA ILE A 440 0.88 0.60 15.85
C ILE A 440 0.93 2.06 16.31
N SER A 441 0.71 2.97 15.37
CA SER A 441 0.62 4.42 15.59
C SER A 441 -0.81 4.82 15.98
N SER A 442 -1.01 5.54 17.08
CA SER A 442 -2.34 5.75 17.68
C SER A 442 -3.30 6.58 16.83
N ASP A 443 -2.76 7.52 16.06
CA ASP A 443 -3.52 8.54 15.33
C ASP A 443 -3.48 8.26 13.82
N ASP A 444 -3.23 6.99 13.45
CA ASP A 444 -3.11 6.50 12.09
C ASP A 444 -4.31 6.91 11.23
N LEU A 445 -4.03 7.67 10.19
CA LEU A 445 -5.06 8.20 9.31
C LEU A 445 -5.67 7.16 8.34
N ILE A 446 -5.07 5.97 8.20
CA ILE A 446 -5.47 4.92 7.26
C ILE A 446 -6.27 3.82 7.97
N LEU A 447 -5.71 3.23 9.04
CA LEU A 447 -6.30 2.10 9.77
C LEU A 447 -6.76 2.52 11.16
N ASN A 448 -7.78 1.85 11.70
CA ASN A 448 -8.16 2.09 13.10
C ASN A 448 -7.18 1.41 14.08
N ALA A 449 -6.24 2.18 14.60
CA ALA A 449 -5.18 1.72 15.48
C ALA A 449 -5.67 0.97 16.73
N LYS A 450 -6.72 1.50 17.38
CA LYS A 450 -7.27 0.91 18.62
C LYS A 450 -7.90 -0.45 18.36
N ALA A 451 -8.73 -0.54 17.33
CA ALA A 451 -9.36 -1.79 16.93
C ALA A 451 -8.34 -2.83 16.48
N VAL A 452 -7.35 -2.47 15.66
CA VAL A 452 -6.28 -3.40 15.25
C VAL A 452 -5.50 -3.90 16.47
N ARG A 453 -5.20 -3.03 17.43
CA ARG A 453 -4.52 -3.44 18.67
C ARG A 453 -5.38 -4.37 19.51
N ALA A 454 -6.65 -4.02 19.74
CA ALA A 454 -7.58 -4.83 20.52
C ALA A 454 -7.84 -6.20 19.86
N TYR A 455 -7.92 -6.23 18.52
CA TYR A 455 -8.02 -7.44 17.72
C TYR A 455 -6.80 -8.33 17.95
N LEU A 456 -5.59 -7.82 17.79
CA LEU A 456 -4.37 -8.62 17.97
C LEU A 456 -4.21 -9.11 19.42
N GLU A 457 -4.34 -8.23 20.41
CA GLU A 457 -4.10 -8.58 21.82
C GLU A 457 -5.17 -9.54 22.37
N ASN A 458 -6.45 -9.25 22.12
CA ASN A 458 -7.56 -9.88 22.85
C ASN A 458 -8.56 -10.59 21.93
N GLY A 459 -8.39 -10.51 20.61
CA GLY A 459 -9.36 -11.03 19.64
C GLY A 459 -10.64 -10.19 19.59
N THR A 460 -10.60 -8.95 20.08
CA THR A 460 -11.76 -8.07 20.08
C THR A 460 -12.10 -7.64 18.65
N LYS A 461 -13.37 -7.82 18.28
CA LYS A 461 -13.91 -7.42 16.99
C LYS A 461 -14.58 -6.06 17.18
N SER A 462 -14.20 -5.08 16.37
CA SER A 462 -14.74 -3.73 16.42
C SER A 462 -15.46 -3.42 15.12
N ASP A 463 -16.56 -2.68 15.22
CA ASP A 463 -17.41 -2.38 14.07
C ASP A 463 -17.06 -1.07 13.40
N PRO A 464 -17.32 -0.92 12.09
CA PRO A 464 -16.98 0.31 11.41
C PRO A 464 -18.04 1.36 11.66
N VAL A 465 -17.60 2.49 12.23
CA VAL A 465 -18.44 3.64 12.51
C VAL A 465 -18.06 4.76 11.58
N ILE A 466 -19.08 5.46 11.10
CA ILE A 466 -18.86 6.74 10.43
C ILE A 466 -18.79 7.81 11.51
N THR A 467 -17.59 8.24 11.85
CA THR A 467 -17.43 9.41 12.71
C THR A 467 -17.63 10.67 11.89
N LYS A 468 -18.24 11.69 12.50
CA LYS A 468 -18.27 13.04 11.94
C LYS A 468 -17.25 13.86 12.69
N ASP A 469 -16.30 14.45 11.98
CA ASP A 469 -15.42 15.44 12.58
C ASP A 469 -16.20 16.69 13.04
N GLY A 470 -15.55 17.59 13.79
CA GLY A 470 -16.15 18.86 14.24
C GLY A 470 -16.63 19.78 13.10
N GLN A 471 -16.39 19.42 11.83
CA GLN A 471 -16.84 20.12 10.62
C GLN A 471 -17.96 19.33 9.89
N GLY A 472 -18.48 18.27 10.49
CA GLY A 472 -19.61 17.47 10.00
C GLY A 472 -19.25 16.42 8.94
N ARG A 473 -17.96 16.10 8.73
CA ARG A 473 -17.49 15.24 7.63
C ARG A 473 -17.27 13.80 8.08
N LYS A 474 -17.64 12.88 7.19
CA LYS A 474 -17.61 11.44 7.42
C LYS A 474 -16.20 10.87 7.29
N THR A 475 -15.69 10.27 8.36
CA THR A 475 -14.50 9.42 8.40
C THR A 475 -14.93 7.99 8.72
N MET A 476 -14.28 6.99 8.14
CA MET A 476 -14.52 5.60 8.51
C MET A 476 -13.54 5.25 9.63
N GLU A 477 -14.06 5.00 10.82
CA GLU A 477 -13.31 4.50 11.97
C GLU A 477 -13.88 3.14 12.35
N LEU A 478 -13.20 2.42 13.24
CA LEU A 478 -13.76 1.29 13.96
C LEU A 478 -14.09 1.75 15.39
N GLU A 479 -15.12 1.17 16.00
CA GLU A 479 -15.56 1.55 17.35
C GLU A 479 -14.37 1.59 18.31
N PRO A 480 -14.18 2.71 19.04
CA PRO A 480 -13.07 2.83 19.97
C PRO A 480 -13.19 1.74 21.03
N THR A 481 -12.22 0.84 21.04
CA THR A 481 -12.07 -0.14 22.10
C THR A 481 -11.15 0.43 23.17
N ASP A 482 -11.54 0.28 24.44
CA ASP A 482 -10.66 0.64 25.56
C ASP A 482 -9.46 -0.29 25.55
N VAL A 483 -8.31 0.25 25.18
CA VAL A 483 -7.06 -0.50 25.17
C VAL A 483 -6.29 -0.18 26.44
N ALA A 484 -6.00 -1.22 27.23
CA ALA A 484 -5.20 -1.08 28.44
C ALA A 484 -3.82 -0.45 28.16
N THR A 485 -3.21 0.11 29.20
CA THR A 485 -1.84 0.64 29.18
C THR A 485 -0.86 -0.36 28.56
N SER A 486 0.05 0.14 27.71
CA SER A 486 1.05 -0.67 26.99
C SER A 486 1.75 -1.66 27.93
N LYS A 487 1.66 -2.96 27.63
CA LYS A 487 2.46 -3.98 28.29
C LYS A 487 3.93 -3.82 27.87
N PRO A 488 4.90 -4.13 28.76
CA PRO A 488 6.31 -4.17 28.36
C PRO A 488 6.51 -5.29 27.34
N TRP A 489 7.20 -4.97 26.24
CA TRP A 489 7.53 -5.92 25.18
C TRP A 489 8.59 -6.92 25.66
N ARG A 490 8.38 -8.21 25.39
CA ARG A 490 9.19 -9.34 25.88
C ARG A 490 9.91 -10.11 24.76
N GLY A 491 9.51 -9.91 23.50
CA GLY A 491 10.04 -10.61 22.34
C GLY A 491 9.53 -12.04 22.18
N SER A 492 8.28 -12.33 22.60
CA SER A 492 7.72 -13.69 22.58
C SER A 492 6.25 -13.73 22.18
N GLY A 493 5.86 -14.69 21.34
CA GLY A 493 4.47 -14.85 20.91
C GLY A 493 3.98 -13.67 20.05
N LEU A 494 2.73 -13.26 20.26
CA LEU A 494 2.12 -12.07 19.64
C LEU A 494 2.18 -10.89 20.62
N GLU A 495 2.90 -9.83 20.24
CA GLU A 495 3.00 -8.59 21.03
C GLU A 495 2.73 -7.36 20.17
N THR A 496 2.32 -6.26 20.83
CA THR A 496 2.13 -4.96 20.17
C THR A 496 3.04 -3.90 20.80
N ILE A 497 3.47 -2.94 19.99
CA ILE A 497 4.13 -1.71 20.43
C ILE A 497 3.20 -0.56 20.07
N TRP A 498 2.81 0.22 21.08
CA TRP A 498 1.89 1.35 20.92
C TRP A 498 2.63 2.69 20.91
N TRP A 499 2.33 3.53 19.92
CA TRP A 499 2.92 4.86 19.77
C TRP A 499 1.85 5.94 19.87
N GLN A 500 1.74 6.55 21.06
CA GLN A 500 0.76 7.61 21.31
C GLN A 500 1.13 8.90 20.57
N GLY A 501 0.15 9.54 19.92
CA GLY A 501 0.31 10.81 19.23
C GLY A 501 1.04 10.72 17.89
N HIS A 502 1.10 9.54 17.29
CA HIS A 502 1.82 9.29 16.03
C HIS A 502 0.83 8.92 14.94
N ASP A 503 1.03 9.50 13.75
CA ASP A 503 0.31 9.13 12.54
C ASP A 503 1.03 7.97 11.83
N HIS A 504 0.40 7.44 10.78
CA HIS A 504 0.87 6.32 9.99
C HIS A 504 2.34 6.50 9.53
N GLY A 505 3.25 5.63 9.94
CA GLY A 505 4.66 5.67 9.57
C GLY A 505 5.51 6.73 10.29
N ASP A 506 4.94 7.55 11.18
CA ASP A 506 5.68 8.59 11.91
C ASP A 506 6.77 8.03 12.84
N VAL A 507 6.63 6.77 13.23
CA VAL A 507 7.59 6.05 14.07
C VAL A 507 8.99 5.97 13.46
N TYR A 508 9.13 6.16 12.14
CA TYR A 508 10.42 6.21 11.47
C TYR A 508 11.13 7.56 11.56
N VAL A 509 10.46 8.64 12.00
CA VAL A 509 11.03 10.00 12.01
C VAL A 509 11.99 10.20 13.18
N ARG A 510 11.64 9.71 14.37
CA ARG A 510 12.42 9.90 15.59
C ARG A 510 13.42 8.77 15.83
N LYS A 511 14.65 9.14 16.24
CA LYS A 511 15.74 8.18 16.47
C LYS A 511 15.42 7.18 17.58
N ASP A 512 14.84 7.63 18.69
CA ASP A 512 14.47 6.75 19.80
C ASP A 512 13.39 5.73 19.41
N HIS A 513 12.49 6.11 18.49
CA HIS A 513 11.45 5.21 17.98
C HIS A 513 12.05 4.15 17.04
N ARG A 514 12.89 4.56 16.10
CA ARG A 514 13.66 3.64 15.24
C ARG A 514 14.49 2.66 16.06
N ALA A 515 15.21 3.14 17.07
CA ALA A 515 16.01 2.29 17.96
C ALA A 515 15.16 1.21 18.67
N ARG A 516 13.93 1.54 19.09
CA ARG A 516 13.02 0.54 19.69
C ARG A 516 12.57 -0.51 18.67
N LEU A 517 12.29 -0.11 17.43
CA LEU A 517 11.94 -1.05 16.35
C LEU A 517 13.13 -1.95 15.97
N ILE A 518 14.33 -1.37 15.91
CA ILE A 518 15.57 -2.11 15.62
C ILE A 518 15.84 -3.17 16.68
N LYS A 519 15.65 -2.85 17.98
CA LYS A 519 15.78 -3.84 19.08
C LYS A 519 14.88 -5.07 18.90
N VAL A 520 13.68 -4.90 18.33
CA VAL A 520 12.79 -6.04 18.02
C VAL A 520 13.43 -6.93 16.97
N ILE A 521 13.93 -6.34 15.87
CA ILE A 521 14.59 -7.09 14.80
C ILE A 521 15.87 -7.76 15.32
N GLU A 522 16.67 -7.06 16.11
CA GLU A 522 17.91 -7.60 16.71
C GLU A 522 17.62 -8.84 17.56
N GLU A 523 16.62 -8.78 18.44
CA GLU A 523 16.20 -9.93 19.25
C GLU A 523 15.68 -11.08 18.37
N TYR A 524 15.02 -10.76 17.26
CA TYR A 524 14.55 -11.77 16.32
C TYR A 524 15.69 -12.42 15.54
N CYS A 525 16.76 -11.68 15.26
CA CYS A 525 17.96 -12.18 14.61
C CYS A 525 18.75 -13.15 15.49
N ARG A 526 18.63 -13.11 16.82
CA ARG A 526 19.45 -13.93 17.74
C ARG A 526 19.24 -15.44 17.67
N GLY A 527 18.28 -15.93 16.89
CA GLY A 527 18.08 -17.36 16.59
C GLY A 527 17.87 -18.23 17.83
N LYS A 528 16.62 -18.62 18.09
CA LYS A 528 16.32 -19.87 18.81
C LYS A 528 15.84 -20.91 17.82
#